data_AF-A0A368TMK5-F1
#
_entry.id   AF-A0A368TMK5-F1
#
_cell.length_a   1.000
_cell.length_b   1.000
_cell.length_c   1.000
_cell.angle_alpha   90.00
_cell.angle_beta   90.00
_cell.angle_gamma   90.00
#
_symmetry.space_group_name_H-M   'P 1'
#
loop_
_entity.id
_entity.type
_entity.pdbx_description
1 polymer ?
#
loop_
_entity_poly.entity_id
_entity_poly.type
_entity_poly.pdbx_seq_one_letter_code
_entity_poly.pdbx_strand_id
1 'polypeptide(L)'
;MKIERAYKYRFYPTPEQEILLARTFGCVRFVWNAVLRYRTDAFYQRQEKIGYNDASAFLTQLKKQPDTAFLAEVSSVPLQQCLRHQQSAFKHFFAKR
;
A
#
# COMPACT_ATOMS: atom_id res chain seq x y z
N MET A 1 -26.95 -15.91 -26.45
CA MET A 1 -26.17 -16.50 -25.34
C MET A 1 -24.83 -15.79 -25.27
N LYS A 2 -24.50 -15.11 -24.17
CA LYS A 2 -23.24 -14.34 -24.05
C LYS A 2 -22.15 -15.33 -23.61
N ILE A 3 -21.13 -15.54 -24.45
CA ILE A 3 -20.01 -16.41 -24.10
C ILE A 3 -19.00 -15.55 -23.33
N GLU A 4 -18.79 -15.87 -22.05
CA GLU A 4 -17.72 -15.26 -21.25
C GLU A 4 -16.45 -16.08 -21.42
N ARG A 5 -15.34 -15.40 -21.71
CA ARG A 5 -14.01 -16.01 -21.86
C ARG A 5 -13.04 -15.35 -20.90
N ALA A 6 -12.29 -16.16 -20.17
CA ALA A 6 -11.17 -15.72 -19.35
C ALA A 6 -9.88 -16.34 -19.90
N TYR A 7 -8.79 -15.58 -19.87
CA TYR A 7 -7.48 -16.04 -20.32
C TYR A 7 -6.50 -16.02 -19.16
N LYS A 8 -5.63 -17.03 -19.10
CA LYS A 8 -4.55 -17.14 -18.11
C LYS A 8 -3.23 -17.23 -18.84
N TYR A 9 -2.32 -16.32 -18.52
CA TYR A 9 -0.98 -16.30 -19.09
C TYR A 9 0.06 -16.28 -17.98
N ARG A 10 1.23 -16.84 -18.26
CA ARG A 10 2.41 -16.65 -17.42
C ARG A 10 3.20 -15.45 -17.94
N PHE A 11 3.51 -14.52 -17.06
CA PHE A 11 4.38 -13.40 -17.36
C PHE A 11 5.84 -13.81 -17.14
N TYR A 12 6.70 -13.47 -18.10
CA TYR A 12 8.15 -13.68 -18.04
C TYR A 12 8.83 -12.32 -18.15
N PRO A 13 9.16 -11.67 -17.02
CA PRO A 13 9.79 -10.35 -17.03
C PRO A 13 11.20 -10.39 -17.61
N THR A 14 11.64 -9.25 -18.17
CA THR A 14 13.08 -9.02 -18.40
C THR A 14 13.80 -8.78 -17.05
N PRO A 15 15.12 -8.93 -16.98
CA PRO A 15 15.88 -8.66 -15.75
C PRO A 15 15.60 -7.28 -15.13
N GLU A 16 15.43 -6.25 -15.97
CA GLU A 16 15.11 -4.89 -15.52
C GLU A 16 13.70 -4.81 -14.91
N GLN A 17 12.74 -5.53 -15.49
CA GLN A 17 11.38 -5.63 -14.97
C GLN A 17 11.34 -6.39 -13.64
N GLU A 18 12.12 -7.45 -13.47
CA GLU A 18 12.24 -8.18 -12.21
C GLU A 18 12.74 -7.26 -11.08
N ILE A 19 13.79 -6.49 -11.34
CA ILE A 19 14.33 -5.53 -10.37
C ILE A 19 13.29 -4.47 -10.01
N LEU A 20 12.60 -3.91 -11.01
CA LEU A 20 11.56 -2.89 -10.78
C LEU A 20 10.39 -3.46 -9.96
N LEU A 21 9.95 -4.68 -10.25
CA LEU A 21 8.90 -5.37 -9.51
C LEU A 21 9.33 -5.66 -8.07
N ALA A 22 10.53 -6.19 -7.86
CA ALA A 22 11.07 -6.46 -6.54
C ALA A 22 11.15 -5.19 -5.68
N ARG A 23 11.64 -4.08 -6.26
CA ARG A 23 11.65 -2.76 -5.59
C ARG A 23 10.24 -2.29 -5.26
N THR A 24 9.32 -2.39 -6.22
CA THR A 24 7.92 -1.99 -6.04
C THR A 24 7.25 -2.77 -4.92
N PHE A 25 7.38 -4.10 -4.90
CA PHE A 25 6.82 -4.95 -3.85
C PHE A 25 7.47 -4.69 -2.49
N GLY A 26 8.80 -4.47 -2.46
CA GLY A 26 9.52 -4.06 -1.26
C GLY A 26 8.96 -2.76 -0.67
N CYS A 27 8.76 -1.74 -1.50
CA CYS A 27 8.18 -0.46 -1.09
C CYS A 27 6.73 -0.62 -0.60
N VAL A 28 5.90 -1.39 -1.31
CA VAL A 28 4.51 -1.68 -0.89
C VAL A 28 4.49 -2.35 0.49
N ARG A 29 5.33 -3.37 0.71
CA ARG A 29 5.44 -4.06 2.00
C ARG A 29 5.88 -3.11 3.12
N PHE A 30 6.86 -2.25 2.84
CA PHE A 30 7.31 -1.24 3.80
C PHE A 30 6.17 -0.29 4.17
N VAL A 31 5.49 0.30 3.18
CA VAL A 31 4.38 1.23 3.39
C VAL A 31 3.23 0.56 4.14
N TRP A 32 2.89 -0.69 3.83
CA TRP A 32 1.88 -1.45 4.56
C TRP A 32 2.18 -1.47 6.06
N ASN A 33 3.41 -1.87 6.43
CA ASN A 33 3.83 -2.00 7.82
C ASN A 33 3.92 -0.63 8.51
N ALA A 34 4.44 0.39 7.84
CA ALA A 34 4.54 1.74 8.39
C ALA A 34 3.16 2.34 8.68
N VAL A 35 2.20 2.21 7.76
CA VAL A 35 0.83 2.73 7.97
C VAL A 35 0.06 1.86 8.96
N LEU A 36 0.31 0.55 9.01
CA LEU A 36 -0.26 -0.32 10.03
C LEU A 36 0.16 0.16 11.42
N ARG A 37 1.47 0.35 11.62
CA ARG A 37 2.05 0.92 12.87
C ARG A 37 1.40 2.25 13.20
N TYR A 38 1.33 3.18 12.25
CA TYR A 38 0.72 4.51 12.44
C TYR A 38 -0.75 4.43 12.89
N ARG A 39 -1.56 3.60 12.23
CA ARG A 39 -2.97 3.36 12.60
C ARG A 39 -3.09 2.77 14.01
N THR A 40 -2.28 1.76 14.30
CA THR A 40 -2.26 1.07 15.59
C THR A 40 -1.88 2.01 16.71
N ASP A 41 -0.77 2.73 16.58
CA ASP A 41 -0.29 3.66 17.60
C ASP A 41 -1.30 4.79 17.84
N ALA A 42 -1.89 5.35 16.77
CA ALA A 42 -2.95 6.36 16.88
C ALA A 42 -4.18 5.85 17.64
N PHE A 43 -4.62 4.63 17.36
CA PHE A 43 -5.78 4.06 18.03
C PHE A 43 -5.49 3.75 19.50
N TYR A 44 -4.39 3.06 19.81
CA TYR A 44 -4.11 2.66 21.19
C TYR A 44 -3.72 3.83 22.10
N GLN A 45 -3.05 4.86 21.56
CA GLN A 45 -2.59 5.99 22.37
C GLN A 45 -3.60 7.14 22.43
N ARG A 46 -4.38 7.36 21.36
CA ARG A 46 -5.26 8.54 21.23
C ARG A 46 -6.71 8.19 20.90
N GLN A 47 -7.04 6.91 20.74
CA GLN A 47 -8.37 6.45 20.29
C GLN A 47 -8.78 7.01 18.91
N GLU A 48 -7.79 7.38 18.10
CA GLU A 48 -8.00 7.98 16.78
C GLU A 48 -8.07 6.90 15.69
N LYS A 49 -9.05 7.05 14.78
CA LYS A 49 -9.18 6.21 13.59
C LYS A 49 -8.61 6.94 12.38
N ILE A 50 -7.40 6.56 11.99
CA ILE A 50 -6.72 7.14 10.82
C ILE A 50 -7.44 6.71 9.53
N GLY A 51 -7.91 7.70 8.78
CA GLY A 51 -8.56 7.51 7.49
C GLY A 51 -7.57 7.39 6.32
N TYR A 52 -8.11 7.25 5.11
CA TYR A 52 -7.28 7.20 3.89
C TYR A 52 -6.51 8.50 3.67
N ASN A 53 -7.15 9.66 3.87
CA ASN A 53 -6.52 10.97 3.64
C ASN A 53 -5.31 11.18 4.55
N ASP A 54 -5.46 10.86 5.83
CA ASP A 54 -4.37 10.96 6.82
C ASP A 54 -3.23 9.99 6.50
N ALA A 55 -3.56 8.74 6.14
CA ALA A 55 -2.57 7.76 5.71
C ALA A 55 -1.83 8.19 4.42
N SER A 56 -2.52 8.85 3.48
CA SER A 56 -1.95 9.39 2.25
C SER A 56 -1.03 10.58 2.53
N ALA A 57 -1.41 11.46 3.46
CA ALA A 57 -0.56 12.56 3.93
C ALA A 57 0.69 12.01 4.62
N PHE A 58 0.55 11.00 5.48
CA PHE A 58 1.66 10.31 6.14
C PHE A 58 2.62 9.67 5.12
N LEU A 59 2.09 8.97 4.10
CA LEU A 59 2.92 8.44 3.00
C LEU A 59 3.68 9.54 2.25
N THR A 60 3.06 10.71 2.05
CA THR A 60 3.72 11.85 1.41
C THR A 60 4.86 12.38 2.26
N GLN A 61 4.73 12.37 3.59
CA GLN A 61 5.80 12.74 4.51
C GLN A 61 6.93 11.71 4.51
N LEU A 62 6.61 10.40 4.56
CA LEU A 62 7.61 9.33 4.48
C LEU A 62 8.48 9.50 3.22
N LYS A 63 7.88 9.68 2.05
CA LYS A 63 8.64 9.87 0.80
C LYS A 63 9.62 11.05 0.79
N LYS A 64 9.45 12.02 1.70
CA LYS A 64 10.33 13.19 1.84
C LYS A 64 11.45 12.98 2.86
N GLN A 65 11.36 11.95 3.70
CA GLN A 65 12.39 11.66 4.71
C GLN A 65 13.61 11.00 4.03
N PRO A 66 14.85 11.40 4.39
CA PRO A 66 16.06 10.83 3.80
C PRO A 66 16.10 9.29 3.87
N ASP A 67 15.76 8.72 5.03
CA ASP A 67 15.83 7.27 5.28
C ASP A 67 14.79 6.47 4.50
N THR A 68 13.74 7.11 3.98
CA THR A 68 12.68 6.45 3.21
C THR A 68 12.44 7.08 1.84
N ALA A 69 13.42 7.85 1.35
CA ALA A 69 13.38 8.49 0.03
C ALA A 69 13.26 7.47 -1.12
N PHE A 70 13.72 6.23 -0.92
CA PHE A 70 13.57 5.13 -1.88
C PHE A 70 12.11 4.83 -2.26
N LEU A 71 11.13 5.23 -1.42
CA LEU A 71 9.70 5.12 -1.72
C LEU A 71 9.25 6.02 -2.88
N ALA A 72 10.06 7.00 -3.27
CA ALA A 72 9.82 7.86 -4.43
C ALA A 72 10.39 7.28 -5.74
N GLU A 73 11.22 6.23 -5.66
CA GLU A 73 11.82 5.59 -6.84
C GLU A 73 10.85 4.69 -7.62
N VAL A 74 9.70 4.35 -7.02
CA VAL A 74 8.68 3.51 -7.63
C VAL A 74 7.40 4.30 -7.87
N SER A 75 6.54 3.79 -8.76
CA SER A 75 5.22 4.37 -9.00
C SER A 75 4.46 4.57 -7.69
N SER A 76 3.79 5.71 -7.55
CA SER A 76 2.94 6.00 -6.39
C SER A 76 1.66 5.17 -6.36
N VAL A 77 1.24 4.63 -7.51
CA VAL A 77 -0.05 3.94 -7.67
C VAL A 77 -0.14 2.68 -6.80
N PRO A 78 0.83 1.73 -6.82
CA PRO A 78 0.82 0.58 -5.92
C PRO A 78 0.83 0.97 -4.44
N LEU A 79 1.57 2.02 -4.07
CA LEU A 79 1.65 2.50 -2.68
C LEU A 79 0.31 3.07 -2.21
N GLN A 80 -0.38 3.86 -3.03
CA GLN A 80 -1.72 4.33 -2.71
C GLN A 80 -2.75 3.19 -2.68
N GLN A 81 -2.62 2.21 -3.59
CA GLN A 81 -3.53 1.06 -3.60
C GLN A 81 -3.39 0.22 -2.33
N CYS A 82 -2.17 0.04 -1.83
CA CYS A 82 -1.90 -0.55 -0.52
C CYS A 82 -2.69 0.16 0.59
N LEU A 83 -2.71 1.50 0.61
CA LEU A 83 -3.50 2.26 1.59
C LEU A 83 -5.00 2.02 1.45
N ARG A 84 -5.52 1.89 0.21
CA ARG A 84 -6.95 1.58 -0.03
C ARG A 84 -7.33 0.19 0.47
N HIS A 85 -6.48 -0.81 0.22
CA HIS A 85 -6.68 -2.16 0.74
C HIS A 85 -6.72 -2.16 2.28
N GLN A 86 -5.77 -1.49 2.92
CA GLN A 86 -5.74 -1.38 4.37
C GLN A 86 -6.94 -0.59 4.92
N GLN A 87 -7.36 0.49 4.25
CA GLN A 87 -8.56 1.24 4.62
C GLN A 87 -9.82 0.36 4.60
N SER A 88 -9.97 -0.48 3.56
CA SER A 88 -11.08 -1.44 3.48
C SER A 88 -11.05 -2.42 4.65
N ALA A 89 -9.88 -3.00 4.94
CA ALA A 89 -9.71 -3.94 6.05
C ALA A 89 -10.04 -3.31 7.42
N PHE A 90 -9.59 -2.08 7.68
CA PHE A 90 -9.89 -1.39 8.93
C PHE A 90 -11.36 -0.96 9.02
N LYS A 91 -11.98 -0.54 7.91
CA LYS A 91 -13.42 -0.26 7.86
C LYS A 91 -14.24 -1.48 8.25
N HIS A 92 -13.87 -2.64 7.72
CA HIS A 92 -14.46 -3.94 8.04
C HIS A 92 -14.26 -4.32 9.51
N PHE A 93 -13.03 -4.27 10.00
CA PHE A 93 -12.70 -4.49 11.42
C PHE A 93 -13.56 -3.65 12.37
N PHE A 94 -13.64 -2.33 12.16
CA PHE A 94 -14.44 -1.46 13.03
C PHE A 94 -15.95 -1.63 12.87
N ALA A 95 -16.41 -2.09 11.70
CA ALA A 95 -17.80 -2.43 11.46
C ALA A 95 -18.17 -3.84 11.93
N LYS A 96 -17.23 -4.61 12.49
CA LYS A 96 -17.39 -6.00 12.93
C LYS A 96 -17.90 -6.93 11.82
N ARG A 97 -17.40 -6.77 10.59
CA ARG A 97 -17.73 -7.61 9.42
C ARG A 97 -16.56 -7.76 8.47
#